data_AF-A0A6G0FJS2-F1
#
_entry.id   AF-A0A6G0FJS2-F1
#
_cell.length_a   1.000
_cell.length_b   1.000
_cell.length_c   1.000
_cell.angle_alpha   90.00
_cell.angle_beta   90.00
_cell.angle_gamma   90.00
#
_symmetry.space_group_name_H-M   'P 1'
#
loop_
_entity.id
_entity.type
_entity.pdbx_description
1 polymer ?
#
loop_
_entity_poly.entity_id
_entity_poly.type
_entity_poly.pdbx_seq_one_letter_code
_entity_poly.pdbx_strand_id
1 'polypeptide(L)' 'MRWHCVRACGAEGSKRYPTPEDAQRYAQAFDREDLSDVGRRAPLGLLPLRLLRAWRQRGR' A
#
# COMPACT_ATOMS: atom_id res chain seq x y z
N MET A 1 11.16 -11.70 6.38
CA MET A 1 10.89 -10.39 5.76
C MET A 1 9.71 -9.75 6.45
N ARG A 2 9.81 -8.47 6.84
CA ARG A 2 8.71 -7.65 7.39
C ARG A 2 8.53 -6.44 6.49
N TRP A 3 7.30 -5.98 6.30
CA TRP A 3 7.00 -4.79 5.49
C TRP A 3 5.92 -3.95 6.19
N HIS A 4 5.95 -2.65 5.92
CA HIS A 4 4.97 -1.69 6.40
C HIS A 4 4.55 -0.79 5.25
N CYS A 5 3.28 -0.38 5.21
CA CYS A 5 2.80 0.50 4.16
C CYS A 5 3.27 1.94 4.41
N VAL A 6 4.01 2.49 3.44
CA VAL A 6 4.53 3.87 3.48
C VAL A 6 3.43 4.94 3.47
N ARG A 7 2.18 4.58 3.12
CA ARG A 7 1.03 5.50 3.08
C ARG A 7 0.38 5.75 4.45
N ALA A 8 0.98 5.24 5.53
CA ALA A 8 0.46 5.35 6.90
C ALA A 8 -1.00 4.87 7.04
N CYS A 9 -1.44 3.92 6.20
CA CYS A 9 -2.78 3.35 6.29
C CYS A 9 -2.90 2.25 7.36
N GLY A 10 -1.81 1.94 8.06
CA GLY A 10 -1.74 0.88 9.08
C GLY A 10 -1.60 -0.54 8.53
N ALA A 11 -1.48 -0.72 7.20
CA ALA A 11 -1.22 -2.03 6.63
C ALA A 11 0.25 -2.41 6.85
N GLU A 12 0.48 -3.58 7.43
CA GLU A 12 1.80 -4.17 7.65
C GLU A 12 1.73 -5.69 7.60
N GLY A 13 2.88 -6.34 7.48
CA GLY A 13 2.92 -7.80 7.43
C GLY A 13 4.30 -8.40 7.59
N SER A 14 4.32 -9.72 7.71
CA SER A 14 5.56 -10.49 7.74
C SER A 14 5.42 -11.78 6.94
N LYS A 15 6.50 -12.15 6.25
CA LYS A 15 6.61 -13.39 5.49
C LYS A 15 7.94 -14.05 5.81
N ARG A 16 7.90 -15.34 6.13
CA ARG A 16 9.10 -16.17 6.31
C ARG A 16 9.43 -16.86 4.99
N TYR A 17 10.70 -16.88 4.68
CA TYR A 17 11.26 -17.58 3.52
C TYR A 17 12.22 -18.65 4.03
N PRO A 18 12.42 -19.73 3.26
CA PRO A 18 13.34 -20.81 3.65
C PRO A 18 14.79 -20.33 3.72
N THR A 19 15.18 -19.38 2.88
CA THR A 19 16.54 -18.84 2.80
C THR A 19 16.56 -17.31 2.97
N PRO A 20 17.65 -16.73 3.50
CA PRO A 20 17.82 -15.28 3.55
C PRO A 20 17.95 -14.66 2.15
N GLU A 21 18.53 -15.37 1.18
CA GLU A 21 18.69 -14.93 -0.21
C GLU A 21 17.33 -14.72 -0.88
N ASP A 22 16.38 -15.64 -0.67
CA ASP A 22 15.01 -15.50 -1.15
C ASP A 22 14.33 -14.27 -0.53
N ALA A 23 14.49 -14.08 0.78
CA ALA A 23 13.93 -12.92 1.46
C ALA A 23 14.47 -11.60 0.88
N GLN A 24 15.77 -11.54 0.54
CA GLN A 24 16.38 -10.37 -0.05
C GLN A 24 15.91 -10.13 -1.49
N ARG A 25 15.82 -11.19 -2.30
CA ARG A 25 15.34 -11.11 -3.69
C ARG A 25 13.92 -10.53 -3.77
N TYR A 26 13.01 -11.02 -2.93
CA TYR A 26 11.63 -10.53 -2.93
C TYR A 26 11.47 -9.17 -2.29
N ALA A 27 12.30 -8.81 -1.31
CA ALA A 27 12.29 -7.46 -0.73
C ALA A 27 12.62 -6.39 -1.79
N GLN A 28 13.64 -6.64 -2.64
CA GLN A 28 14.03 -5.69 -3.70
C GLN A 28 12.96 -5.48 -4.77
N ALA A 29 12.15 -6.50 -5.05
CA ALA A 29 11.03 -6.39 -5.99
C ALA A 29 9.90 -5.51 -5.40
N PHE A 30 9.61 -5.69 -4.11
CA PHE A 30 8.56 -4.97 -3.39
C PHE A 30 8.82 -3.44 -3.38
N ASP A 31 10.07 -3.01 -3.21
CA ASP A 31 10.41 -1.58 -3.18
C ASP A 31 10.28 -0.89 -4.55
N ARG A 32 10.56 -1.58 -5.66
CA ARG A 32 10.68 -0.95 -6.99
C ARG A 32 9.33 -0.78 -7.70
N GLU A 33 8.49 -1.81 -7.68
CA GLU A 33 7.23 -1.79 -8.43
C GLU A 33 6.20 -0.87 -7.76
N ASP A 34 6.05 -0.96 -6.43
CA ASP A 34 5.07 -0.17 -5.70
C ASP A 34 5.34 1.34 -5.84
N LEU A 35 6.58 1.80 -5.73
CA LEU A 35 6.92 3.23 -5.88
C LEU A 35 6.55 3.78 -7.27
N SER A 36 6.70 2.97 -8.33
CA SER A 36 6.40 3.38 -9.71
C SER A 36 4.91 3.34 -10.05
N ASP A 37 4.14 2.49 -9.35
CA ASP A 37 2.70 2.34 -9.51
C ASP A 37 1.89 3.19 -8.51
N VAL A 38 2.56 3.84 -7.54
CA VAL A 38 1.98 4.85 -6.63
C VAL A 38 1.55 6.09 -7.43
N GLY A 39 0.35 6.01 -8.00
CA GLY A 39 -0.31 7.10 -8.72
C GLY A 39 -0.77 6.76 -10.13
N ARG A 40 -0.30 5.65 -10.71
CA ARG A 40 -0.59 5.30 -12.11
C ARG A 40 -1.94 4.63 -12.31
N ARG A 41 -2.45 3.87 -11.33
CA ARG A 41 -3.80 3.30 -11.36
C ARG A 41 -4.83 4.26 -10.75
N ALA A 42 -5.33 5.12 -11.63
CA ALA A 42 -6.64 5.78 -11.65
C ALA A 42 -7.07 6.64 -10.42
N PRO A 43 -6.83 7.97 -10.44
CA PRO A 43 -7.47 8.91 -9.50
C PRO A 43 -9.01 8.97 -9.62
N LEU A 44 -9.61 8.30 -10.62
CA LEU A 44 -11.05 8.27 -10.85
C LEU A 44 -11.80 7.18 -10.07
N GLY A 45 -11.12 6.12 -9.61
CA GLY A 45 -11.77 5.01 -8.89
C GLY A 45 -12.16 5.33 -7.43
N LEU A 46 -11.64 6.42 -6.87
CA LEU A 46 -11.81 6.79 -5.47
C LEU A 46 -12.80 7.94 -5.23
N LEU A 47 -13.41 8.48 -6.30
CA LEU A 47 -14.42 9.54 -6.20
C LEU A 47 -15.62 9.14 -5.30
N PRO A 48 -16.18 7.92 -5.39
CA PRO A 48 -17.31 7.53 -4.54
C PRO A 48 -16.98 7.56 -3.05
N LEU A 49 -15.78 7.09 -2.68
CA LEU A 49 -15.29 7.09 -1.30
C LEU A 49 -15.01 8.50 -0.77
N ARG A 50 -14.49 9.40 -1.62
CA ARG A 50 -14.24 10.81 -1.25
C ARG A 50 -15.55 11.56 -0.95
N LEU A 51 -16.60 11.33 -1.74
CA LEU A 51 -17.93 11.92 -1.50
C LEU A 51 -18.55 11.42 -0.20
N LEU A 52 -18.53 10.11 0.05
CA LEU A 52 -19.06 9.51 1.28
C LEU A 52 -18.35 10.06 2.54
N ARG A 53 -17.02 10.23 2.46
CA ARG A 53 -16.23 10.76 3.58
C ARG A 53 -16.49 12.25 3.82
N ALA A 54 -16.75 13.04 2.78
CA ALA A 54 -17.12 14.45 2.92
C ALA A 54 -18.51 14.61 3.56
N TRP A 55 -19.45 13.74 3.21
CA TRP A 55 -20.81 13.76 3.75
C TRP A 55 -20.82 13.42 5.25
N ARG A 56 -20.06 12.40 5.67
CA ARG A 56 -19.93 12.03 7.09
C ARG A 56 -19.27 13.11 7.96
N GLN A 57 -18.37 13.91 7.41
CA GLN A 57 -17.69 14.99 8.14
C GLN A 57 -18.57 16.23 8.31
N ARG A 58 -19.59 16.41 7.46
CA ARG A 58 -20.52 17.55 7.52
C ARG A 58 -21.72 17.33 8.43
N GLY A 59 -21.97 16.08 8.82
CA GLY A 59 -23.05 15.69 9.74
C GLY A 59 -22.60 15.55 11.20
N ARG A 60 -21.39 16.00 11.53
CA ARG A 60 -20.82 16.06 12.88
C ARG A 60 -20.56 17.51 13.25
#